data_AF-A0A7V3D4S6-F1
#
_entry.id   AF-A0A7V3D4S6-F1
#
_cell.length_a   1.000
_cell.length_b   1.000
_cell.length_c   1.000
_cell.angle_alpha   90.00
_cell.angle_beta   90.00
_cell.angle_gamma   90.00
#
_symmetry.space_group_name_H-M   'P 1'
#
loop_
_entity.id
_entity.type
_entity.pdbx_description
1 polymer ?
#
loop_
_entity_poly.entity_id
_entity_poly.type
_entity_poly.pdbx_seq_one_letter_code
_entity_poly.pdbx_strand_id
1 'polypeptide(L)'
;MGASLICVGCGARFRVPDDHTRNKIRCPECGVFNPVPSGPFPTEEAPPPRSAKAAPVRASDDEDRAARLLDEIVPPAPSQPARPAVKTEPAGKPQAPAPAVEDEEDGKPYLLQGGEPRYCPQCRGELEGDVILCVRCGYDLVRKEKTQRKYQPIQRTFSPGWPLQKRLTVFLLIAFATGALSISAASTGVPARTALGSWALFCGLMAFLLGTFDRLELTRDRRGRVRLLRTWRICFIEWPTREINLAEFNGLSAFVTTTSGCAEWFVCLTLLIPFVIPGLIWWWQVLRRGAWELSLTRDHGYPAVILYRGHNEDYVVELARAIEDAAYLPFQKV
;
A
#
# COMPACT_ATOMS: atom_id res chain seq x y z
N MET A 1 14.89 -33.58 -14.83
CA MET A 1 13.85 -32.64 -14.34
C MET A 1 14.36 -31.26 -14.70
N GLY A 2 13.78 -30.65 -15.74
CA GLY A 2 14.26 -29.36 -16.23
C GLY A 2 14.18 -28.26 -15.17
N ALA A 3 15.23 -27.45 -15.08
CA ALA A 3 15.28 -26.32 -14.17
C ALA A 3 14.19 -25.29 -14.48
N SER A 4 13.57 -24.70 -13.45
CA SER A 4 12.66 -23.57 -13.62
C SER A 4 13.38 -22.24 -13.43
N LEU A 5 13.20 -21.30 -14.36
CA LEU A 5 13.68 -19.92 -14.24
C LEU A 5 12.49 -18.97 -14.10
N ILE A 6 12.71 -17.86 -13.40
CA ILE A 6 11.77 -16.73 -13.34
C ILE A 6 12.22 -15.70 -14.37
N CYS A 7 11.31 -15.26 -15.24
CA CYS A 7 11.63 -14.25 -16.25
C CYS A 7 11.87 -12.87 -15.63
N VAL A 8 12.99 -12.21 -15.91
CA VAL A 8 13.28 -10.83 -15.47
C VAL A 8 12.38 -9.77 -16.12
N GLY A 9 11.75 -10.09 -17.27
CA GLY A 9 10.87 -9.16 -17.97
C GLY A 9 9.43 -9.15 -17.44
N CYS A 10 8.84 -10.33 -17.23
CA CYS A 10 7.41 -10.46 -16.87
C CYS A 10 7.14 -11.21 -15.56
N GLY A 11 8.17 -11.76 -14.91
CA GLY A 11 8.01 -12.54 -13.67
C GLY A 11 7.45 -13.96 -13.86
N ALA A 12 7.06 -14.36 -15.08
CA ALA A 12 6.56 -15.71 -15.34
C ALA A 12 7.63 -16.78 -15.04
N ARG A 13 7.20 -17.87 -14.38
CA ARG A 13 8.04 -19.08 -14.17
C ARG A 13 7.90 -19.99 -15.39
N PHE A 14 9.02 -20.37 -15.99
CA PHE A 14 9.04 -21.30 -17.12
C PHE A 14 10.15 -22.34 -16.96
N ARG A 15 9.94 -23.53 -17.55
CA ARG A 15 10.93 -24.62 -17.53
C ARG A 15 11.92 -24.46 -18.68
N VAL A 16 13.20 -24.63 -18.36
CA VAL A 16 14.30 -24.75 -19.32
C VAL A 16 14.32 -26.20 -19.81
N PRO A 17 14.27 -26.46 -21.13
CA PRO A 17 14.45 -27.80 -21.69
C PRO A 17 15.77 -28.44 -21.25
N ASP A 18 15.77 -29.75 -20.97
CA ASP A 18 16.94 -30.48 -20.46
C ASP A 18 18.14 -30.46 -21.46
N ASP A 19 17.88 -30.23 -22.74
CA ASP A 19 18.84 -30.16 -23.85
C ASP A 19 19.32 -28.73 -24.19
N HIS A 20 18.93 -27.72 -23.41
CA HIS A 20 19.25 -26.32 -23.70
C HIS A 20 20.70 -25.97 -23.30
N THR A 21 21.59 -25.86 -24.28
CA THR A 21 23.04 -25.63 -24.06
C THR A 21 23.46 -24.16 -24.04
N ARG A 22 22.57 -23.21 -24.37
CA ARG A 22 22.92 -21.79 -24.46
C ARG A 22 22.74 -21.08 -23.11
N ASN A 23 23.67 -20.18 -22.78
CA ASN A 23 23.63 -19.34 -21.56
C ASN A 23 22.47 -18.34 -21.50
N LYS A 24 21.62 -18.29 -22.52
CA LYS A 24 20.43 -17.42 -22.58
C LYS A 24 19.25 -18.21 -23.15
N ILE A 25 18.07 -18.01 -22.58
CA ILE A 25 16.81 -18.58 -23.07
C ILE A 25 15.76 -17.48 -23.21
N ARG A 26 14.92 -17.57 -24.23
CA ARG A 26 13.87 -16.59 -24.48
C ARG A 26 12.62 -16.95 -23.67
N CYS A 27 12.05 -15.99 -22.94
CA CYS A 27 10.79 -16.19 -22.23
C CYS A 27 9.67 -16.49 -23.24
N PRO A 28 8.88 -17.57 -23.06
CA PRO A 28 7.79 -17.91 -23.97
C PRO A 28 6.64 -16.89 -23.94
N GLU A 29 6.47 -16.16 -22.83
CA GLU A 29 5.38 -15.17 -22.72
C GLU A 29 5.75 -13.79 -23.27
N CYS A 30 6.92 -13.25 -22.90
CA CYS A 30 7.28 -11.86 -23.23
C CYS A 30 8.45 -11.69 -24.20
N GLY A 31 9.14 -12.77 -24.59
CA GLY A 31 10.24 -12.70 -25.55
C GLY A 31 11.58 -12.15 -25.01
N VAL A 32 11.65 -11.72 -23.75
CA VAL A 32 12.88 -11.25 -23.09
C VAL A 32 13.88 -12.40 -22.90
N PHE A 33 15.17 -12.13 -23.11
CA PHE A 33 16.24 -13.10 -22.89
C PHE A 33 16.64 -13.15 -21.41
N ASN A 34 16.56 -14.34 -20.82
CA ASN A 34 16.96 -14.61 -19.44
C ASN A 34 18.29 -15.37 -19.42
N PRO A 35 19.24 -15.00 -18.54
CA PRO A 35 20.46 -15.76 -18.36
C PRO A 35 20.16 -17.13 -17.74
N VAL A 36 20.73 -18.19 -18.31
CA VAL A 36 20.69 -19.54 -17.77
C VAL A 36 22.02 -19.76 -17.03
N PRO A 37 22.01 -20.06 -15.72
CA PRO A 37 23.26 -20.24 -14.97
C PRO A 37 24.04 -21.42 -15.55
N SER A 38 25.29 -21.18 -15.89
CA SER A 38 26.23 -22.20 -16.36
C SER A 38 26.77 -22.97 -15.14
N GLY A 39 26.08 -24.04 -14.78
CA GLY A 39 26.47 -24.96 -13.72
C GLY A 39 25.43 -26.06 -13.56
N PRO A 40 25.78 -27.20 -12.93
CA PRO A 40 24.77 -28.19 -12.56
C PRO A 40 23.73 -27.49 -11.69
N PHE A 41 22.48 -27.46 -12.14
CA PHE A 41 21.40 -26.94 -11.32
C PHE A 41 21.40 -27.72 -10.00
N PRO A 42 21.27 -27.04 -8.84
CA PRO A 42 21.02 -27.72 -7.59
C PRO A 42 19.86 -28.67 -7.85
N THR A 43 20.13 -29.97 -7.79
CA THR A 43 19.08 -30.96 -7.92
C THR A 43 18.14 -30.66 -6.77
N GLU A 44 16.91 -30.24 -7.10
CA GLU A 44 15.92 -29.85 -6.11
C GLU A 44 15.67 -31.08 -5.23
N GLU A 45 16.37 -31.10 -4.10
CA GLU A 45 16.34 -32.19 -3.14
C GLU A 45 14.89 -32.27 -2.68
N ALA A 46 14.26 -33.42 -2.94
CA ALA A 46 12.84 -33.60 -2.71
C ALA A 46 12.50 -33.06 -1.31
N PRO A 47 11.53 -32.14 -1.20
CA PRO A 47 11.25 -31.50 0.08
C PRO A 47 11.05 -32.59 1.13
N PRO A 48 11.71 -32.50 2.30
CA PRO A 48 11.64 -33.54 3.30
C PRO A 48 10.17 -33.86 3.58
N PRO A 49 9.83 -35.16 3.73
CA PRO A 49 8.45 -35.57 3.95
C PRO A 49 7.88 -34.74 5.10
N ARG A 50 6.85 -33.94 4.81
CA ARG A 50 6.17 -33.10 5.79
C ARG A 50 5.84 -33.95 7.01
N SER A 51 6.57 -33.73 8.10
CA SER A 51 6.33 -34.42 9.36
C SER A 51 4.90 -34.17 9.78
N ALA A 52 4.29 -35.22 10.34
CA ALA A 52 2.89 -35.28 10.69
C ALA A 52 2.46 -34.03 11.47
N LYS A 53 1.41 -33.41 10.94
CA LYS A 53 0.54 -32.39 11.51
C LYS A 53 0.61 -32.37 13.06
N ALA A 54 1.31 -31.40 13.62
CA ALA A 54 1.27 -31.13 15.05
C ALA A 54 -0.18 -30.85 15.46
N ALA A 55 -0.60 -31.50 16.55
CA ALA A 55 -1.94 -31.35 17.10
C ALA A 55 -2.27 -29.86 17.33
N PRO A 56 -3.51 -29.42 17.07
CA PRO A 56 -3.93 -28.05 17.30
C PRO A 56 -3.73 -27.68 18.77
N VAL A 57 -2.85 -26.72 19.02
CA VAL A 57 -2.72 -26.05 20.31
C VAL A 57 -4.07 -25.38 20.61
N ARG A 58 -4.65 -25.71 21.77
CA ARG A 58 -5.96 -25.21 22.19
C ARG A 58 -5.92 -23.68 22.32
N ALA A 59 -6.80 -23.00 21.60
CA ALA A 59 -6.88 -21.55 21.48
C ALA A 59 -7.45 -20.83 22.73
N SER A 60 -7.60 -21.50 23.87
CA SER A 60 -8.26 -20.92 25.05
C SER A 60 -7.38 -20.03 25.93
N ASP A 61 -6.05 -20.15 25.82
CA ASP A 61 -5.14 -19.56 26.82
C ASP A 61 -4.51 -18.24 26.34
N ASP A 62 -4.66 -17.89 25.06
CA ASP A 62 -4.06 -16.68 24.46
C ASP A 62 -4.95 -15.44 24.60
N GLU A 63 -6.28 -15.57 24.70
CA GLU A 63 -7.18 -14.43 24.92
C GLU A 63 -7.02 -13.82 26.32
N ASP A 64 -6.94 -14.66 27.36
CA ASP A 64 -6.73 -14.18 28.74
C ASP A 64 -5.34 -13.54 28.94
N ARG A 65 -4.34 -14.02 28.18
CA ARG A 65 -2.99 -13.45 28.22
C ARG A 65 -2.90 -12.12 27.48
N ALA A 66 -3.66 -11.96 26.39
CA ALA A 66 -3.76 -10.70 25.65
C ALA A 66 -4.52 -9.62 26.46
N ALA A 67 -5.59 -9.99 27.17
CA ALA A 67 -6.34 -9.07 28.03
C ALA A 67 -5.47 -8.49 29.16
N ARG A 68 -4.65 -9.32 29.82
CA ARG A 68 -3.75 -8.86 30.90
C ARG A 68 -2.64 -7.93 30.44
N LEU A 69 -2.17 -8.07 29.20
CA LEU A 69 -1.11 -7.20 28.65
C LEU A 69 -1.61 -5.80 28.27
N LEU A 70 -2.93 -5.61 28.12
CA LEU A 70 -3.52 -4.31 27.79
C LEU A 70 -3.74 -3.42 29.03
N ASP A 71 -3.98 -4.01 30.21
CA ASP A 71 -4.19 -3.26 31.46
C ASP A 71 -2.87 -2.75 32.09
N GLU A 72 -1.72 -3.34 31.74
CA GLU A 72 -0.42 -2.95 32.33
C GLU A 72 0.27 -1.78 31.60
N ILE A 73 -0.35 -1.21 30.54
CA ILE A 73 0.19 -0.07 29.79
C ILE A 73 -0.65 1.18 30.07
N VAL A 74 -0.66 1.65 31.32
CA VAL A 74 -1.01 3.04 31.64
C VAL A 74 0.29 3.84 31.72
N PRO A 75 0.73 4.52 30.65
CA PRO A 75 1.94 5.33 30.70
C PRO A 75 1.73 6.50 31.66
N PRO A 76 2.64 6.74 32.63
CA PRO A 76 2.57 7.92 33.48
C PRO A 76 2.64 9.18 32.60
N ALA A 77 1.77 10.15 32.91
CA ALA A 77 1.66 11.39 32.17
C ALA A 77 3.04 12.07 32.03
N PRO A 78 3.50 12.36 30.80
CA PRO A 78 4.81 12.97 30.61
C PRO A 78 4.80 14.40 31.11
N SER A 79 5.50 14.65 32.22
CA SER A 79 5.90 16.00 32.65
C SER A 79 6.77 16.62 31.55
N GLN A 80 6.24 17.63 30.86
CA GLN A 80 6.98 18.36 29.83
C GLN A 80 8.16 19.12 30.47
N PRO A 81 9.42 18.82 30.10
CA PRO A 81 10.53 19.69 30.44
C PRO A 81 10.46 20.95 29.59
N ALA A 82 10.60 22.12 30.24
CA ALA A 82 10.67 23.42 29.58
C ALA A 82 11.75 23.40 28.48
N ARG A 83 11.34 23.72 27.25
CA ARG A 83 12.19 23.73 26.06
C ARG A 83 13.13 24.93 26.14
N PRO A 84 14.47 24.74 26.14
CA PRO A 84 15.41 25.86 26.06
C PRO A 84 15.27 26.54 24.70
N ALA A 85 15.18 27.87 24.70
CA ALA A 85 15.17 28.68 23.50
C ALA A 85 16.52 28.57 22.78
N VAL A 86 16.57 27.78 21.71
CA VAL A 86 17.73 27.73 20.81
C VAL A 86 17.72 29.01 19.98
N LYS A 87 18.75 29.83 20.19
CA LYS A 87 19.04 31.05 19.42
C LYS A 87 19.52 30.62 18.03
N THR A 88 18.64 30.70 17.05
CA THR A 88 18.96 30.41 15.64
C THR A 88 19.94 31.45 15.13
N GLU A 89 21.18 31.04 14.86
CA GLU A 89 22.12 31.84 14.05
C GLU A 89 21.62 31.91 12.59
N PRO A 90 21.76 33.07 11.93
CA PRO A 90 21.29 33.26 10.57
C PRO A 90 22.08 32.38 9.58
N ALA A 91 21.35 31.54 8.86
CA ALA A 91 21.86 30.73 7.75
C ALA A 91 22.58 31.62 6.73
N GLY A 92 23.86 31.31 6.48
CA GLY A 92 24.65 31.95 5.43
C GLY A 92 23.96 31.78 4.07
N LYS A 93 23.93 32.87 3.29
CA LYS A 93 23.36 32.88 1.94
C LYS A 93 23.99 31.78 1.08
N PRO A 94 23.19 30.99 0.34
CA PRO A 94 23.70 30.11 -0.70
C PRO A 94 24.50 30.95 -1.71
N GLN A 95 25.81 30.69 -1.83
CA GLN A 95 26.58 31.23 -2.94
C GLN A 95 26.02 30.63 -4.23
N ALA A 96 25.61 31.50 -5.14
CA ALA A 96 25.20 31.09 -6.48
C ALA A 96 26.39 30.39 -7.15
N PRO A 97 26.18 29.23 -7.81
CA PRO A 97 27.22 28.58 -8.57
C PRO A 97 27.75 29.57 -9.62
N ALA A 98 29.07 29.75 -9.62
CA ALA A 98 29.75 30.58 -10.61
C ALA A 98 29.39 30.10 -12.03
N PRO A 99 29.27 31.01 -13.01
CA PRO A 99 28.97 30.64 -14.38
C PRO A 99 30.00 29.61 -14.87
N ALA A 100 29.50 28.52 -15.47
CA ALA A 100 30.32 27.52 -16.14
C ALA A 100 31.15 28.24 -17.21
N VAL A 101 32.45 28.35 -16.94
CA VAL A 101 33.42 28.78 -17.94
C VAL A 101 33.46 27.65 -18.97
N GLU A 102 33.17 28.00 -20.22
CA GLU A 102 33.37 27.13 -21.38
C GLU A 102 34.88 26.96 -21.57
N ASP A 103 35.50 26.10 -20.75
CA ASP A 103 36.92 25.79 -20.87
C ASP A 103 37.10 24.88 -22.09
N GLU A 104 37.78 25.45 -23.10
CA GLU A 104 38.44 24.75 -24.20
C GLU A 104 39.11 23.47 -23.70
N GLU A 105 39.08 22.42 -24.52
CA GLU A 105 39.64 21.08 -24.31
C GLU A 105 41.11 21.09 -23.83
N ASP A 106 41.30 21.44 -22.55
CA ASP A 106 42.57 21.38 -21.87
C ASP A 106 42.79 19.88 -21.59
N GLY A 107 43.60 19.24 -22.43
CA GLY A 107 43.92 17.80 -22.41
C GLY A 107 44.60 17.29 -21.14
N LYS A 108 44.30 17.90 -19.98
CA LYS A 108 44.68 17.46 -18.66
C LYS A 108 43.78 16.29 -18.27
N PRO A 109 44.34 15.09 -18.02
CA PRO A 109 43.56 13.96 -17.56
C PRO A 109 42.84 14.35 -16.27
N TYR A 110 41.53 14.13 -16.21
CA TYR A 110 40.72 14.40 -15.03
C TYR A 110 41.38 13.76 -13.81
N LEU A 111 41.97 14.59 -12.93
CA LEU A 111 42.42 14.18 -11.62
C LEU A 111 41.17 13.85 -10.82
N LEU A 112 40.75 12.59 -10.88
CA LEU A 112 39.76 12.02 -9.99
C LEU A 112 40.23 12.28 -8.57
N GLN A 113 39.68 13.31 -7.92
CA GLN A 113 39.87 13.57 -6.49
C GLN A 113 39.10 12.55 -5.66
N GLY A 114 39.28 11.26 -5.97
CA GLY A 114 38.81 10.16 -5.16
C GLY A 114 39.74 10.03 -3.97
N GLY A 115 39.40 10.69 -2.86
CA GLY A 115 40.01 10.36 -1.57
C GLY A 115 39.83 8.87 -1.28
N GLU A 116 40.74 8.28 -0.49
CA GLU A 116 40.64 6.87 -0.12
C GLU A 116 39.25 6.56 0.48
N PRO A 117 38.58 5.49 0.03
CA PRO A 117 37.24 5.15 0.49
C PRO A 117 37.28 4.86 1.99
N ARG A 118 36.44 5.56 2.75
CA ARG A 118 36.31 5.36 4.19
C ARG A 118 35.24 4.29 4.47
N TYR A 119 35.46 3.49 5.50
CA TYR A 119 34.51 2.45 5.92
C TYR A 119 33.99 2.72 7.33
N CYS A 120 32.70 2.45 7.54
CA CYS A 120 32.10 2.57 8.86
C CYS A 120 32.70 1.54 9.83
N PRO A 121 33.14 1.92 11.04
CA PRO A 121 33.77 0.99 11.99
C PRO A 121 32.82 -0.10 12.52
N GLN A 122 31.50 0.13 12.50
CA GLN A 122 30.52 -0.82 13.04
C GLN A 122 30.01 -1.81 11.99
N CYS A 123 29.60 -1.34 10.80
CA CYS A 123 29.02 -2.20 9.76
C CYS A 123 29.93 -2.45 8.56
N ARG A 124 31.11 -1.80 8.51
CA ARG A 124 32.06 -1.84 7.39
C ARG A 124 31.47 -1.43 6.03
N GLY A 125 30.33 -0.73 6.03
CA GLY A 125 29.80 -0.11 4.82
C GLY A 125 30.69 1.03 4.36
N GLU A 126 30.90 1.15 3.06
CA GLU A 126 31.58 2.28 2.42
C GLU A 126 30.82 3.58 2.68
N LEU A 127 31.57 4.63 2.97
CA LEU A 127 31.07 5.97 3.28
C LEU A 127 31.58 6.93 2.21
N GLU A 128 30.66 7.66 1.61
CA GLU A 128 30.99 8.69 0.63
C GLU A 128 31.51 9.94 1.37
N GLY A 129 32.77 10.32 1.14
CA GLY A 129 33.35 11.59 1.62
C GLY A 129 33.32 11.81 3.14
N ASP A 130 33.09 13.05 3.55
CA ASP A 130 33.05 13.50 4.95
C ASP A 130 31.66 13.34 5.60
N VAL A 131 30.98 12.22 5.33
CA VAL A 131 29.69 11.92 5.96
C VAL A 131 29.86 11.63 7.45
N ILE A 132 29.19 12.40 8.30
CA ILE A 132 29.28 12.31 9.77
C ILE A 132 28.53 11.07 10.32
N LEU A 133 27.48 10.62 9.64
CA LEU A 133 26.59 9.54 10.10
C LEU A 133 26.49 8.42 9.06
N CYS A 134 26.81 7.18 9.44
CA CYS A 134 26.64 6.05 8.54
C CYS A 134 25.17 5.84 8.18
N VAL A 135 24.82 5.93 6.89
CA VAL A 135 23.45 5.78 6.38
C VAL A 135 22.89 4.37 6.65
N ARG A 136 23.74 3.34 6.52
CA ARG A 136 23.35 1.93 6.74
C ARG A 136 23.03 1.60 8.19
N CYS A 137 23.92 1.92 9.13
CA CYS A 137 23.78 1.49 10.53
C CYS A 137 23.41 2.59 11.53
N GLY A 138 23.48 3.87 11.13
CA GLY A 138 23.19 5.01 12.01
C GLY A 138 24.30 5.33 13.02
N TYR A 139 25.53 4.86 12.80
CA TYR A 139 26.67 5.15 13.65
C TYR A 139 27.22 6.56 13.36
N ASP A 140 27.37 7.38 14.39
CA ASP A 140 27.97 8.71 14.33
C ASP A 140 29.49 8.59 14.46
N LEU A 141 30.22 8.98 13.42
CA LEU A 141 31.68 8.84 13.35
C LEU A 141 32.41 9.82 14.28
N VAL A 142 31.80 10.97 14.57
CA VAL A 142 32.39 12.02 15.41
C VAL A 142 32.19 11.65 16.88
N ARG A 143 30.95 11.29 17.25
CA ARG A 143 30.61 10.91 18.63
C ARG A 143 31.03 9.49 18.99
N LYS A 144 31.34 8.66 17.98
CA LYS A 144 31.64 7.23 18.12
C LYS A 144 30.53 6.45 18.84
N GLU A 145 29.28 6.87 18.62
CA GLU A 145 28.10 6.26 19.23
C GLU A 145 27.03 5.99 18.18
N LYS A 146 26.25 4.93 18.41
CA LYS A 146 25.09 4.63 17.56
C LYS A 146 23.93 5.53 17.96
N THR A 147 23.60 6.50 17.12
CA THR A 147 22.45 7.37 17.35
C THR A 147 21.19 6.53 17.36
N GLN A 148 20.52 6.44 18.51
CA GLN A 148 19.20 5.81 18.57
C GLN A 148 18.22 6.67 17.76
N ARG A 149 17.82 6.16 16.60
CA ARG A 149 16.77 6.76 15.79
C ARG A 149 15.46 6.72 16.60
N LYS A 150 15.08 7.86 17.17
CA LYS A 150 13.76 8.04 17.78
C LYS A 150 12.77 8.27 16.66
N TYR A 151 12.05 7.22 16.28
CA TYR A 151 10.95 7.33 15.33
C TYR A 151 9.74 7.98 16.00
N GLN A 152 9.14 8.97 15.34
CA GLN A 152 7.85 9.49 15.77
C GLN A 152 6.80 8.41 15.49
N PRO A 153 6.02 7.97 16.51
CA PRO A 153 4.95 7.02 16.27
C PRO A 153 3.89 7.69 15.39
N ILE A 154 3.52 7.03 14.30
CA ILE A 154 2.48 7.48 13.39
C ILE A 154 1.30 6.53 13.57
N GLN A 155 0.12 7.06 13.86
CA GLN A 155 -1.13 6.32 13.79
C GLN A 155 -2.11 7.15 12.99
N ARG A 156 -2.36 6.73 11.75
CA ARG A 156 -3.31 7.40 10.85
C ARG A 156 -4.29 6.38 10.30
N THR A 157 -5.57 6.75 10.31
CA THR A 157 -6.65 5.96 9.76
C THR A 157 -7.22 6.67 8.54
N PHE A 158 -7.25 5.97 7.42
CA PHE A 158 -7.73 6.46 6.15
C PHE A 158 -9.03 5.72 5.82
N SER A 159 -10.11 6.47 5.65
CA SER A 159 -11.40 5.97 5.17
C SER A 159 -11.84 6.76 3.94
N PRO A 160 -12.18 6.10 2.83
CA PRO A 160 -12.64 6.77 1.63
C PRO A 160 -13.97 7.47 1.91
N GLY A 161 -14.06 8.79 1.69
CA GLY A 161 -15.32 9.53 1.79
C GLY A 161 -15.82 9.73 3.22
N TRP A 162 -17.08 9.36 3.49
CA TRP A 162 -17.73 9.65 4.78
C TRP A 162 -17.36 8.65 5.88
N PRO A 163 -17.29 9.10 7.15
CA PRO A 163 -17.11 8.22 8.30
C PRO A 163 -18.31 7.24 8.43
N LEU A 164 -18.04 6.09 9.06
CA LEU A 164 -19.03 5.01 9.27
C LEU A 164 -20.34 5.53 9.85
N GLN A 165 -20.28 6.40 10.86
CA GLN A 165 -21.46 6.98 11.50
C GLN A 165 -22.35 7.71 10.50
N LYS A 166 -21.79 8.57 9.65
CA LYS A 166 -22.57 9.30 8.64
C LYS A 166 -23.19 8.36 7.61
N ARG A 167 -22.46 7.35 7.15
CA ARG A 167 -22.98 6.34 6.21
C ARG A 167 -24.14 5.56 6.82
N LEU A 168 -24.01 5.14 8.07
CA LEU A 168 -25.04 4.41 8.79
C LEU A 168 -26.28 5.29 9.03
N THR A 169 -26.10 6.55 9.43
CA THR A 169 -27.21 7.50 9.60
C THR A 169 -27.96 7.70 8.28
N VAL A 170 -27.24 7.93 7.17
CA VAL A 170 -27.87 8.11 5.84
C VAL A 170 -28.61 6.84 5.42
N PHE A 171 -28.01 5.66 5.63
CA PHE A 171 -28.66 4.38 5.36
C PHE A 171 -29.97 4.21 6.15
N LEU A 172 -29.94 4.46 7.46
CA LEU A 172 -31.12 4.32 8.32
C LEU A 172 -32.23 5.30 7.93
N LEU A 173 -31.88 6.55 7.60
CA LEU A 173 -32.85 7.55 7.14
C LEU A 173 -33.54 7.11 5.83
N ILE A 174 -32.75 6.64 4.85
CA ILE A 174 -33.29 6.17 3.57
C ILE A 174 -34.13 4.90 3.76
N ALA A 175 -33.65 3.94 4.56
CA ALA A 175 -34.35 2.70 4.85
C ALA A 175 -35.69 2.95 5.55
N PHE A 176 -35.73 3.89 6.49
CA PHE A 176 -36.97 4.29 7.17
C PHE A 176 -37.95 4.98 6.23
N ALA A 177 -37.48 5.95 5.43
CA ALA A 177 -38.32 6.66 4.47
C ALA A 177 -38.94 5.71 3.43
N THR A 178 -38.13 4.80 2.89
CA THR A 178 -38.61 3.79 1.92
C THR A 178 -39.47 2.70 2.57
N GLY A 179 -39.23 2.38 3.84
CA GLY A 179 -40.10 1.50 4.63
C GLY A 179 -41.49 2.10 4.82
N ALA A 180 -41.58 3.37 5.21
CA ALA A 180 -42.84 4.09 5.31
C ALA A 180 -43.61 4.12 3.98
N LEU A 181 -42.91 4.38 2.87
CA LEU A 181 -43.51 4.31 1.52
C LEU A 181 -44.03 2.91 1.17
N SER A 182 -43.31 1.87 1.56
CA SER A 182 -43.70 0.47 1.31
C SER A 182 -44.92 0.06 2.13
N ILE A 183 -45.03 0.52 3.37
CA ILE A 183 -46.21 0.33 4.22
C ILE A 183 -47.42 1.05 3.62
N SER A 184 -47.24 2.30 3.16
CA SER A 184 -48.30 3.05 2.47
C SER A 184 -48.76 2.34 1.19
N ALA A 185 -47.84 1.76 0.41
CA ALA A 185 -48.21 0.99 -0.78
C ALA A 185 -48.98 -0.30 -0.44
N ALA A 186 -48.66 -0.96 0.68
CA ALA A 186 -49.44 -2.10 1.14
C ALA A 186 -50.89 -1.70 1.51
N SER A 187 -51.08 -0.49 2.04
CA SER A 187 -52.41 0.02 2.40
C SER A 187 -53.31 0.31 1.18
N THR A 188 -52.74 0.49 -0.02
CA THR A 188 -53.49 0.72 -1.26
C THR A 188 -53.84 -0.58 -2.01
N GLY A 189 -53.63 -1.74 -1.40
CA GLY A 189 -53.99 -3.05 -1.95
C GLY A 189 -52.83 -3.83 -2.60
N VAL A 190 -51.60 -3.31 -2.56
CA VAL A 190 -50.42 -4.10 -2.96
C VAL A 190 -50.22 -5.24 -1.96
N PRO A 191 -50.03 -6.50 -2.39
CA PRO A 191 -49.78 -7.60 -1.47
C PRO A 191 -48.57 -7.30 -0.57
N ALA A 192 -48.76 -7.41 0.75
CA ALA A 192 -47.74 -7.05 1.74
C ALA A 192 -46.39 -7.77 1.49
N ARG A 193 -46.43 -9.03 1.04
CA ARG A 193 -45.23 -9.79 0.64
C ARG A 193 -44.41 -9.12 -0.45
N THR A 194 -45.07 -8.51 -1.43
CA THR A 194 -44.41 -7.85 -2.56
C THR A 194 -43.78 -6.55 -2.10
N ALA A 195 -44.53 -5.75 -1.33
CA ALA A 195 -44.05 -4.48 -0.77
C ALA A 195 -42.85 -4.69 0.18
N LEU A 196 -42.96 -5.61 1.15
CA LEU A 196 -41.88 -5.93 2.09
C LEU A 196 -40.69 -6.59 1.39
N GLY A 197 -40.94 -7.47 0.41
CA GLY A 197 -39.88 -8.10 -0.39
C GLY A 197 -39.07 -7.07 -1.18
N SER A 198 -39.74 -6.13 -1.86
CA SER A 198 -39.06 -5.04 -2.58
C SER A 198 -38.28 -4.13 -1.64
N TRP A 199 -38.84 -3.81 -0.47
CA TRP A 199 -38.18 -2.99 0.53
C TRP A 199 -36.92 -3.67 1.08
N ALA A 200 -37.02 -4.95 1.47
CA ALA A 200 -35.89 -5.72 1.99
C ALA A 200 -34.76 -5.83 0.95
N LEU A 201 -35.10 -6.10 -0.32
CA LEU A 201 -34.13 -6.13 -1.42
C LEU A 201 -33.45 -4.77 -1.61
N PHE A 202 -34.23 -3.68 -1.60
CA PHE A 202 -33.69 -2.32 -1.70
C PHE A 202 -32.75 -2.00 -0.52
N CYS A 203 -33.15 -2.33 0.72
CA CYS A 203 -32.29 -2.17 1.89
C CYS A 203 -31.01 -3.00 1.78
N GLY A 204 -31.07 -4.23 1.27
CA GLY A 204 -29.89 -5.06 1.01
C GLY A 204 -28.92 -4.42 0.02
N LEU A 205 -29.44 -3.90 -1.11
CA LEU A 205 -28.63 -3.19 -2.11
C LEU A 205 -28.04 -1.88 -1.55
N MET A 206 -28.83 -1.11 -0.81
CA MET A 206 -28.35 0.13 -0.19
C MET A 206 -27.31 -0.12 0.90
N ALA A 207 -27.49 -1.18 1.71
CA ALA A 207 -26.50 -1.61 2.68
C ALA A 207 -25.21 -2.03 1.98
N PHE A 208 -25.29 -2.73 0.84
CA PHE A 208 -24.12 -3.06 0.04
C PHE A 208 -23.44 -1.81 -0.52
N LEU A 209 -24.17 -0.88 -1.13
CA LEU A 209 -23.59 0.33 -1.75
C LEU A 209 -22.96 1.30 -0.73
N LEU A 210 -23.64 1.56 0.40
CA LEU A 210 -23.14 2.50 1.42
C LEU A 210 -22.20 1.83 2.43
N GLY A 211 -22.46 0.57 2.74
CA GLY A 211 -21.76 -0.20 3.76
C GLY A 211 -20.55 -0.97 3.26
N THR A 212 -20.35 -1.08 1.95
CA THR A 212 -19.13 -1.68 1.40
C THR A 212 -18.06 -0.62 1.21
N PHE A 213 -16.99 -0.70 2.01
CA PHE A 213 -15.84 0.19 1.90
C PHE A 213 -14.61 -0.38 2.58
N ASP A 214 -13.44 0.03 2.10
CA ASP A 214 -12.16 -0.29 2.71
C ASP A 214 -11.78 0.74 3.76
N ARG A 215 -11.16 0.29 4.85
CA ARG A 215 -10.46 1.15 5.83
C ARG A 215 -9.00 0.74 5.85
N LEU A 216 -8.11 1.72 5.73
CA LEU A 216 -6.67 1.54 5.87
C LEU A 216 -6.21 2.14 7.19
N GLU A 217 -5.40 1.40 7.93
CA GLU A 217 -4.76 1.90 9.14
C GLU A 217 -3.25 1.76 8.98
N LEU A 218 -2.57 2.90 9.02
CA LEU A 218 -1.12 2.98 8.94
C LEU A 218 -0.60 3.24 10.35
N THR A 219 0.17 2.28 10.85
CA THR A 219 0.85 2.40 12.15
C THR A 219 2.35 2.30 11.99
N ARG A 220 3.09 3.15 12.69
CA ARG A 220 4.54 3.07 12.84
C ARG A 220 4.87 3.06 14.31
N ASP A 221 5.51 1.99 14.77
CA ASP A 221 5.91 1.87 16.17
C ASP A 221 7.16 2.71 16.50
N ARG A 222 7.50 2.82 17.79
CA ARG A 222 8.73 3.51 18.24
C ARG A 222 10.01 2.81 17.79
N ARG A 223 9.94 1.54 17.36
CA ARG A 223 11.05 0.74 16.83
C ARG A 223 11.23 0.95 15.32
N GLY A 224 10.35 1.71 14.67
CA GLY A 224 10.34 1.97 13.24
C GLY A 224 9.68 0.88 12.40
N ARG A 225 9.03 -0.12 13.00
CA ARG A 225 8.22 -1.10 12.26
C ARG A 225 6.95 -0.42 11.78
N VAL A 226 6.72 -0.52 10.48
CA VAL A 226 5.53 0.03 9.83
C VAL A 226 4.59 -1.12 9.52
N ARG A 227 3.32 -0.97 9.88
CA ARG A 227 2.24 -1.90 9.52
C ARG A 227 1.14 -1.15 8.81
N LEU A 228 0.73 -1.69 7.67
CA LEU A 228 -0.45 -1.22 6.95
C LEU A 228 -1.52 -2.30 7.06
N LEU A 229 -2.59 -1.99 7.79
CA LEU A 229 -3.73 -2.87 7.99
C LEU A 229 -4.84 -2.46 7.05
N ARG A 230 -5.38 -3.41 6.28
CA ARG A 230 -6.57 -3.21 5.45
C ARG A 230 -7.73 -3.98 6.03
N THR A 231 -8.80 -3.27 6.38
CA THR A 231 -10.06 -3.85 6.84
C THR A 231 -11.13 -3.57 5.82
N TRP A 232 -11.63 -4.60 5.16
CA TRP A 232 -12.75 -4.47 4.25
C TRP A 232 -14.05 -4.60 5.03
N ARG A 233 -15.01 -3.70 4.80
CA ARG A 233 -16.37 -3.85 5.31
C ARG A 233 -17.27 -4.21 4.15
N ILE A 234 -18.15 -5.20 4.34
CA ILE A 234 -19.21 -5.56 3.40
C ILE A 234 -20.52 -5.37 4.13
N CYS A 235 -21.42 -4.54 3.60
CA CYS A 235 -22.69 -4.22 4.26
C CYS A 235 -22.53 -3.79 5.73
N PHE A 236 -21.52 -2.95 6.03
CA PHE A 236 -21.16 -2.49 7.39
C PHE A 236 -20.55 -3.57 8.30
N ILE A 237 -20.50 -4.84 7.89
CA ILE A 237 -19.88 -5.92 8.65
C ILE A 237 -18.38 -5.94 8.37
N GLU A 238 -17.58 -5.98 9.42
CA GLU A 238 -16.12 -6.02 9.33
C GLU A 238 -15.63 -7.40 8.91
N TRP A 239 -14.91 -7.46 7.79
CA TRP A 239 -14.18 -8.65 7.38
C TRP A 239 -12.82 -8.69 8.10
N PRO A 240 -12.25 -9.89 8.36
CA PRO A 240 -10.92 -10.03 8.94
C PRO A 240 -9.88 -9.08 8.31
N THR A 241 -9.22 -8.31 9.18
CA THR A 241 -8.18 -7.37 8.78
C THR A 241 -6.99 -8.11 8.18
N ARG A 242 -6.53 -7.64 7.02
CA ARG A 242 -5.34 -8.15 6.34
C ARG A 242 -4.17 -7.23 6.59
N GLU A 243 -3.08 -7.76 7.14
CA GLU A 243 -1.82 -7.04 7.25
C GLU A 243 -1.08 -7.07 5.91
N ILE A 244 -0.63 -5.90 5.46
CA ILE A 244 0.17 -5.72 4.26
C ILE A 244 1.58 -5.34 4.70
N ASN A 245 2.54 -6.21 4.42
CA ASN A 245 3.93 -5.99 4.73
C ASN A 245 4.56 -5.03 3.70
N LEU A 246 4.73 -3.76 4.08
CA LEU A 246 5.27 -2.72 3.20
C LEU A 246 6.72 -2.98 2.76
N ALA A 247 7.48 -3.81 3.49
CA ALA A 247 8.86 -4.14 3.15
C ALA A 247 8.99 -5.02 1.89
N GLU A 248 7.89 -5.63 1.42
CA GLU A 248 7.86 -6.45 0.20
C GLU A 248 7.63 -5.64 -1.07
N PHE A 249 7.57 -4.30 -0.96
CA PHE A 249 7.25 -3.41 -2.06
C PHE A 249 8.38 -2.40 -2.26
N ASN A 250 8.62 -2.03 -3.51
CA ASN A 250 9.74 -1.17 -3.89
C ASN A 250 9.31 0.30 -4.05
N GLY A 251 8.02 0.57 -4.17
CA GLY A 251 7.51 1.93 -4.36
C GLY A 251 5.99 2.03 -4.31
N LEU A 252 5.52 3.25 -4.53
CA LEU A 252 4.12 3.64 -4.64
C LEU A 252 3.90 4.25 -6.02
N SER A 253 2.85 3.85 -6.70
CA SER A 253 2.40 4.52 -7.92
C SER A 253 0.96 5.02 -7.77
N ALA A 254 0.76 6.28 -8.14
CA ALA A 254 -0.57 6.85 -8.33
C ALA A 254 -0.77 7.15 -9.81
N PHE A 255 -1.89 6.69 -10.36
CA PHE A 255 -2.26 6.95 -11.75
C PHE A 255 -3.77 7.13 -11.88
N VAL A 256 -4.21 7.76 -12.97
CA VAL A 256 -5.62 7.90 -13.31
C VAL A 256 -6.04 6.74 -14.20
N THR A 257 -6.90 5.88 -13.67
CA THR A 257 -7.52 4.81 -14.44
C THR A 257 -8.81 5.34 -15.08
N THR A 258 -8.81 5.44 -16.42
CA THR A 258 -10.02 5.76 -17.21
C THR A 258 -10.73 4.51 -17.72
N THR A 259 -10.12 3.33 -17.55
CA THR A 259 -10.70 2.08 -18.02
C THR A 259 -11.85 1.66 -17.10
N SER A 260 -13.06 1.80 -17.63
CA SER A 260 -14.24 1.17 -17.06
C SER A 260 -14.25 -0.30 -17.44
N GLY A 261 -14.35 -1.20 -16.47
CA GLY A 261 -14.47 -2.62 -16.74
C GLY A 261 -15.81 -2.99 -17.39
N CYS A 262 -15.89 -4.23 -17.88
CA CYS A 262 -17.13 -4.76 -18.48
C CYS A 262 -18.30 -4.75 -17.49
N ALA A 263 -18.04 -4.92 -16.19
CA ALA A 263 -19.06 -4.91 -15.16
C ALA A 263 -19.72 -3.53 -15.00
N GLU A 264 -18.92 -2.45 -15.00
CA GLU A 264 -19.43 -1.08 -14.90
C GLU A 264 -20.33 -0.72 -16.09
N TRP A 265 -19.96 -1.16 -17.30
CA TRP A 265 -20.78 -1.02 -18.50
C TRP A 265 -22.07 -1.85 -18.44
N PHE A 266 -21.98 -3.10 -17.97
CA PHE A 266 -23.14 -3.96 -17.80
C PHE A 266 -24.17 -3.36 -16.83
N VAL A 267 -23.72 -2.82 -15.69
CA VAL A 267 -24.59 -2.11 -14.74
C VAL A 267 -25.22 -0.89 -15.40
N CYS A 268 -24.44 -0.10 -16.14
CA CYS A 268 -24.95 1.07 -16.85
C CYS A 268 -26.07 0.70 -17.85
N LEU A 269 -25.85 -0.34 -18.67
CA LEU A 269 -26.84 -0.80 -19.66
C LEU A 269 -28.09 -1.36 -18.98
N THR A 270 -27.91 -2.12 -17.90
CA THR A 270 -29.02 -2.68 -17.11
C THR A 270 -29.88 -1.59 -16.47
N LEU A 271 -29.27 -0.50 -16.01
CA LEU A 271 -30.01 0.64 -15.47
C LEU A 271 -30.73 1.45 -16.55
N LEU A 272 -30.15 1.56 -17.75
CA LEU A 272 -30.66 2.39 -18.84
C LEU A 272 -31.95 1.84 -19.46
N ILE A 273 -32.15 0.51 -19.48
CA ILE A 273 -33.34 -0.15 -20.04
C ILE A 273 -34.63 0.25 -19.29
N PRO A 274 -34.75 0.05 -17.96
CA PRO A 274 -35.95 0.45 -17.22
C PRO A 274 -35.95 1.93 -16.83
N PHE A 275 -34.79 2.58 -16.70
CA PHE A 275 -34.68 3.94 -16.19
C PHE A 275 -33.53 4.74 -16.85
N VAL A 276 -33.85 5.49 -17.91
CA VAL A 276 -32.87 6.31 -18.66
C VAL A 276 -32.09 7.27 -17.73
N ILE A 277 -32.77 7.92 -16.78
CA ILE A 277 -32.16 8.93 -15.89
C ILE A 277 -31.11 8.29 -14.95
N PRO A 278 -31.40 7.24 -14.16
CA PRO A 278 -30.40 6.49 -13.39
C PRO A 278 -29.21 5.99 -14.23
N GLY A 279 -29.46 5.49 -15.44
CA GLY A 279 -28.40 5.08 -16.37
C GLY A 279 -27.46 6.25 -16.72
N LEU A 280 -28.02 7.41 -17.06
CA LEU A 280 -27.23 8.63 -17.36
C LEU A 280 -26.47 9.15 -16.14
N ILE A 281 -27.08 9.12 -14.95
CA ILE A 281 -26.41 9.52 -13.70
C ILE A 281 -25.23 8.59 -13.42
N TRP A 282 -25.44 7.27 -13.53
CA TRP A 282 -24.38 6.27 -13.35
C TRP A 282 -23.25 6.47 -14.37
N TRP A 283 -23.59 6.63 -15.65
CA TRP A 283 -22.60 6.90 -16.69
C TRP A 283 -21.79 8.16 -16.39
N TRP A 284 -22.45 9.25 -15.99
CA TRP A 284 -21.77 10.51 -15.70
C TRP A 284 -20.90 10.43 -14.44
N GLN A 285 -21.35 9.75 -13.39
CA GLN A 285 -20.62 9.65 -12.12
C GLN A 285 -19.50 8.60 -12.13
N VAL A 286 -19.75 7.42 -12.73
CA VAL A 286 -18.85 6.25 -12.62
C VAL A 286 -18.02 6.05 -13.89
N LEU A 287 -18.64 6.08 -15.07
CA LEU A 287 -17.95 5.77 -16.32
C LEU A 287 -17.14 6.96 -16.86
N ARG A 288 -17.71 8.17 -16.77
CA ARG A 288 -17.08 9.37 -17.34
C ARG A 288 -15.98 9.95 -16.46
N ARG A 289 -16.09 9.80 -15.14
CA ARG A 289 -15.08 10.34 -14.21
C ARG A 289 -13.95 9.35 -14.05
N GLY A 290 -12.74 9.76 -14.44
CA GLY A 290 -11.52 9.01 -14.11
C GLY A 290 -11.47 8.70 -12.61
N ALA A 291 -10.99 7.51 -12.29
CA ALA A 291 -10.72 7.11 -10.92
C ALA A 291 -9.22 7.20 -10.67
N TRP A 292 -8.84 7.86 -9.58
CA TRP A 292 -7.48 7.80 -9.07
C TRP A 292 -7.26 6.46 -8.38
N GLU A 293 -6.19 5.79 -8.77
CA GLU A 293 -5.76 4.53 -8.21
C GLU A 293 -4.40 4.71 -7.53
N LEU A 294 -4.30 4.28 -6.27
CA LEU A 294 -3.04 4.19 -5.54
C LEU A 294 -2.70 2.72 -5.37
N SER A 295 -1.55 2.32 -5.88
CA SER A 295 -1.08 0.95 -5.79
C SER A 295 0.34 0.86 -5.22
N LEU A 296 0.60 -0.23 -4.49
CA LEU A 296 1.95 -0.62 -4.10
C LEU A 296 2.58 -1.36 -5.28
N THR A 297 3.81 -0.99 -5.63
CA THR A 297 4.53 -1.58 -6.75
C THR A 297 5.58 -2.58 -6.29
N ARG A 298 5.71 -3.67 -7.04
CA ARG A 298 6.85 -4.60 -6.97
C ARG A 298 7.74 -4.40 -8.19
N ASP A 299 8.92 -5.02 -8.14
CA ASP A 299 9.91 -5.19 -9.23
C ASP A 299 9.54 -4.46 -10.53
N HIS A 300 10.28 -3.39 -10.85
CA HIS A 300 10.09 -2.56 -12.06
C HIS A 300 8.81 -1.70 -12.11
N GLY A 301 8.15 -1.47 -10.97
CA GLY A 301 7.04 -0.51 -10.90
C GLY A 301 5.68 -1.08 -11.26
N TYR A 302 5.56 -2.41 -11.37
CA TYR A 302 4.26 -3.04 -11.65
C TYR A 302 3.34 -2.99 -10.42
N PRO A 303 2.06 -2.60 -10.60
CA PRO A 303 1.09 -2.52 -9.50
C PRO A 303 0.77 -3.93 -8.98
N ALA A 304 1.09 -4.19 -7.71
CA ALA A 304 0.91 -5.50 -7.08
C ALA A 304 -0.31 -5.51 -6.13
N VAL A 305 -0.52 -4.43 -5.38
CA VAL A 305 -1.65 -4.31 -4.45
C VAL A 305 -2.29 -2.94 -4.57
N ILE A 306 -3.56 -2.90 -4.95
CA ILE A 306 -4.36 -1.68 -5.00
C ILE A 306 -4.77 -1.30 -3.58
N LEU A 307 -4.32 -0.14 -3.10
CA LEU A 307 -4.66 0.38 -1.78
C LEU A 307 -5.94 1.20 -1.81
N TYR A 308 -6.13 2.02 -2.84
CA TYR A 308 -7.28 2.90 -2.95
C TYR A 308 -7.68 3.07 -4.41
N ARG A 309 -9.00 3.11 -4.66
CA ARG A 309 -9.62 3.49 -5.95
C ARG A 309 -10.77 4.46 -5.65
N GLY A 310 -10.71 5.68 -6.18
CA GLY A 310 -11.75 6.69 -5.95
C GLY A 310 -11.53 7.99 -6.72
N HIS A 311 -12.41 8.98 -6.54
CA HIS A 311 -12.37 10.23 -7.32
C HIS A 311 -11.62 11.39 -6.65
N ASN A 312 -11.18 11.22 -5.40
CA ASN A 312 -10.50 12.28 -4.66
C ASN A 312 -8.97 12.17 -4.82
N GLU A 313 -8.39 13.07 -5.62
CA GLU A 313 -6.94 13.17 -5.84
C GLU A 313 -6.19 13.53 -4.55
N ASP A 314 -6.69 14.51 -3.80
CA ASP A 314 -6.06 14.99 -2.56
C ASP A 314 -5.90 13.85 -1.56
N TYR A 315 -6.91 13.00 -1.45
CA TYR A 315 -6.87 11.81 -0.60
C TYR A 315 -5.79 10.82 -1.04
N VAL A 316 -5.59 10.62 -2.34
CA VAL A 316 -4.53 9.75 -2.87
C VAL A 316 -3.16 10.31 -2.55
N VAL A 317 -2.97 11.62 -2.75
CA VAL A 317 -1.70 12.30 -2.46
C VAL A 317 -1.41 12.29 -0.96
N GLU A 318 -2.42 12.51 -0.11
CA GLU A 318 -2.27 12.45 1.36
C GLU A 318 -1.89 11.04 1.82
N LEU A 319 -2.59 10.02 1.30
CA LEU A 319 -2.32 8.62 1.63
C LEU A 319 -0.92 8.19 1.14
N ALA A 320 -0.53 8.58 -0.08
CA ALA A 320 0.78 8.28 -0.64
C ALA A 320 1.90 8.91 0.20
N ARG A 321 1.80 10.20 0.52
CA ARG A 321 2.77 10.91 1.37
C ARG A 321 2.87 10.29 2.76
N ALA A 322 1.74 9.91 3.37
CA ALA A 322 1.76 9.28 4.68
C ALA A 322 2.49 7.93 4.66
N ILE A 323 2.33 7.13 3.60
CA ILE A 323 3.04 5.85 3.44
C ILE A 323 4.52 6.10 3.11
N GLU A 324 4.84 7.07 2.26
CA GLU A 324 6.22 7.49 1.95
C GLU A 324 6.96 7.93 3.22
N ASP A 325 6.36 8.79 4.04
CA ASP A 325 6.95 9.25 5.31
C ASP A 325 7.15 8.12 6.31
N ALA A 326 6.22 7.16 6.34
CA ALA A 326 6.26 6.05 7.27
C ALA A 326 7.29 4.98 6.86
N ALA A 327 7.29 4.57 5.60
CA ALA A 327 8.03 3.42 5.09
C ALA A 327 9.23 3.76 4.18
N TYR A 328 9.43 5.04 3.85
CA TYR A 328 10.45 5.51 2.90
C TYR A 328 10.32 4.88 1.51
N LEU A 329 9.09 4.57 1.09
CA LEU A 329 8.82 4.06 -0.24
C LEU A 329 8.76 5.23 -1.24
N PRO A 330 9.52 5.19 -2.34
CA PRO A 330 9.49 6.26 -3.34
C PRO A 330 8.10 6.37 -3.95
N PHE A 331 7.56 7.59 -3.96
CA PHE A 331 6.28 7.90 -4.57
C PHE A 331 6.46 8.41 -6.00
N GLN A 332 5.90 7.68 -6.98
CA GLN A 332 5.83 8.11 -8.37
C GLN A 332 4.40 8.50 -8.73
N LYS A 333 4.20 9.78 -9.03
CA LYS A 333 2.96 10.29 -9.61
C LYS A 333 3.07 10.19 -11.13
N VAL A 334 2.28 9.32 -11.75
CA VAL A 334 2.28 9.06 -13.20
C VAL A 334 1.18 9.86 -13.88
#